data_AF-A0A0G0FN05-F1
#
_entry.id   AF-A0A0G0FN05-F1
#
_cell.length_a   1.000
_cell.length_b   1.000
_cell.length_c   1.000
_cell.angle_alpha   90.00
_cell.angle_beta   90.00
_cell.angle_gamma   90.00
#
_symmetry.space_group_name_H-M   'P 1'
#
loop_
_entity.id
_entity.type
_entity.pdbx_description
1 polymer ?
#
loop_
_entity_poly.entity_id
_entity_poly.type
_entity_poly.pdbx_seq_one_letter_code
_entity_poly.pdbx_strand_id
1 'polypeptide(L)'
;MEKETLVEKSTEISKKEYEITEEESSLDNKFISFLRCNNKNCREISIASGSVSVDSYDTCDCYPVCDHDCVQYERYVNYYKIEYLNPAVNIIEISNNIPNDIKILLKESFFLFWCSPSSAANKVRGALELIMDEQKIDSKKVNKKGEEYILSLHSRLIEFGKVHGGKYEELSKILIGIKWLLNAGSHKGEIDREDLLDAYDVLNHVLFEIFLRENQKLDVADLSNKLKNKFSIR
;
A
#
# COMPACT_ATOMS: atom_id res chain seq x y z
N MET A 1 11.89 -15.51 4.09
CA MET A 1 12.04 -16.09 2.74
C MET A 1 12.52 -17.52 2.91
N GLU A 2 11.83 -18.50 2.35
CA GLU A 2 12.29 -19.90 2.39
C GLU A 2 13.54 -19.99 1.50
N LYS A 3 14.72 -20.25 2.10
CA LYS A 3 16.00 -20.28 1.37
C LYS A 3 16.00 -21.29 0.22
N GLU A 4 15.14 -22.30 0.29
CA GLU A 4 15.01 -23.36 -0.72
C GLU A 4 14.43 -22.88 -2.05
N THR A 5 13.68 -21.77 -2.07
CA THR A 5 13.03 -21.26 -3.31
C THR A 5 13.72 -20.04 -3.90
N LEU A 6 14.73 -19.49 -3.22
CA LEU A 6 15.45 -18.30 -3.67
C LEU A 6 16.42 -18.68 -4.80
N VAL A 7 16.26 -18.03 -5.95
CA VAL A 7 17.23 -18.07 -7.04
C VAL A 7 17.77 -16.66 -7.24
N GLU A 8 19.09 -16.51 -7.18
CA GLU A 8 19.81 -15.24 -7.32
C GLU A 8 20.83 -15.33 -8.45
N LYS A 9 20.93 -14.29 -9.28
CA LYS A 9 21.90 -14.21 -10.39
C LYS A 9 22.40 -12.78 -10.57
N SER A 10 23.73 -12.61 -10.67
CA SER A 10 24.35 -11.33 -11.03
C SER A 10 24.13 -10.98 -12.49
N THR A 11 23.94 -9.69 -12.78
CA THR A 11 23.88 -9.19 -14.15
C THR A 11 25.25 -9.29 -14.83
N GLU A 12 25.27 -9.53 -16.14
CA GLU A 12 26.55 -9.61 -16.89
C GLU A 12 27.33 -8.29 -16.90
N ILE A 13 26.67 -7.16 -16.69
CA ILE A 13 27.33 -5.85 -16.57
C ILE A 13 28.09 -5.77 -15.25
N SER A 14 27.42 -6.05 -14.13
CA SER A 14 28.03 -5.98 -12.80
C SER A 14 29.14 -7.03 -12.59
N LYS A 15 29.04 -8.21 -13.22
CA LYS A 15 30.12 -9.20 -13.22
C LYS A 15 31.41 -8.66 -13.84
N LYS A 16 31.31 -7.95 -14.97
CA LYS A 16 32.48 -7.34 -15.63
C LYS A 16 33.09 -6.24 -14.80
N GLU A 17 32.28 -5.50 -14.06
CA GLU A 17 32.75 -4.47 -13.13
C GLU A 17 33.49 -5.11 -11.95
N TYR A 18 32.91 -6.15 -11.35
CA TYR A 18 33.54 -6.94 -10.31
C TYR A 18 34.88 -7.57 -10.74
N GLU A 19 34.98 -8.07 -11.99
CA GLU A 19 36.26 -8.59 -12.52
C GLU A 19 37.37 -7.53 -12.58
N ILE A 20 37.02 -6.24 -12.53
CA ILE A 20 37.96 -5.11 -12.56
C ILE A 20 38.22 -4.59 -11.14
N THR A 21 37.17 -4.45 -10.32
CA THR A 21 37.24 -3.83 -8.99
C THR A 21 37.57 -4.82 -7.89
N GLU A 22 37.18 -6.09 -8.05
CA GLU A 22 37.14 -7.11 -6.99
C GLU A 22 36.29 -6.71 -5.76
N GLU A 23 35.39 -5.73 -5.92
CA GLU A 23 34.51 -5.21 -4.86
C GLU A 23 33.14 -5.89 -4.92
N GLU A 24 32.74 -6.68 -3.91
CA GLU A 24 31.43 -7.36 -3.91
C GLU A 24 30.24 -6.37 -3.99
N SER A 25 30.42 -5.16 -3.47
CA SER A 25 29.43 -4.08 -3.53
C SER A 25 29.13 -3.58 -4.95
N SER A 26 29.99 -3.90 -5.94
CA SER A 26 29.75 -3.59 -7.34
C SER A 26 28.81 -4.58 -8.03
N LEU A 27 28.42 -5.68 -7.36
CA LEU A 27 27.48 -6.66 -7.90
C LEU A 27 26.03 -6.17 -7.85
N ASP A 28 25.36 -6.21 -9.01
CA ASP A 28 23.91 -6.04 -9.12
C ASP A 28 23.29 -7.41 -9.39
N ASN A 29 22.70 -8.00 -8.37
CA ASN A 29 22.03 -9.30 -8.50
C ASN A 29 20.52 -9.13 -8.64
N LYS A 30 19.91 -10.02 -9.41
CA LYS A 30 18.45 -10.17 -9.49
C LYS A 30 18.04 -11.45 -8.77
N PHE A 31 16.91 -11.39 -8.09
CA PHE A 31 16.35 -12.56 -7.42
C PHE A 31 14.93 -12.86 -7.89
N ILE A 32 14.58 -14.13 -7.78
CA ILE A 32 13.20 -14.62 -7.80
C ILE A 32 13.03 -15.61 -6.65
N SER A 33 11.88 -15.57 -5.96
CA SER A 33 11.55 -16.52 -4.91
C SER A 33 10.05 -16.75 -4.84
N PHE A 34 9.64 -17.95 -4.48
CA PHE A 34 8.29 -18.16 -3.96
C PHE A 34 8.23 -17.68 -2.50
N LEU A 35 7.13 -17.02 -2.15
CA LEU A 35 6.78 -16.58 -0.81
C LEU A 35 5.45 -17.23 -0.45
N ARG A 36 5.29 -17.62 0.82
CA ARG A 36 4.05 -18.21 1.31
C ARG A 36 3.46 -17.35 2.42
N CYS A 37 2.17 -17.02 2.29
CA CYS A 37 1.46 -16.33 3.35
C CYS A 37 1.48 -17.16 4.65
N ASN A 38 1.89 -16.53 5.76
CA ASN A 38 1.95 -17.17 7.08
C ASN A 38 0.56 -17.25 7.75
N ASN A 39 -0.45 -16.56 7.22
CA ASN A 39 -1.83 -16.70 7.67
C ASN A 39 -2.32 -18.12 7.34
N LYS A 40 -2.70 -18.87 8.37
CA LYS A 40 -3.14 -20.27 8.29
C LYS A 40 -4.37 -20.48 7.38
N ASN A 41 -5.22 -19.45 7.24
CA ASN A 41 -6.43 -19.52 6.42
C ASN A 41 -6.19 -19.11 4.95
N CYS A 42 -5.11 -18.37 4.67
CA CYS A 42 -4.78 -17.92 3.32
C CYS A 42 -3.81 -18.90 2.66
N ARG A 43 -2.61 -19.08 3.23
CA ARG A 43 -1.52 -19.95 2.74
C ARG A 43 -1.15 -19.79 1.26
N GLU A 44 -1.61 -18.71 0.63
CA GLU A 44 -1.35 -18.38 -0.77
C GLU A 44 0.14 -18.28 -1.05
N ILE A 45 0.51 -18.62 -2.28
CA ILE A 45 1.88 -18.58 -2.78
C ILE A 45 2.00 -17.40 -3.73
N SER A 46 2.90 -16.48 -3.44
CA SER A 46 3.27 -15.37 -4.32
C SER A 46 4.69 -15.54 -4.84
N ILE A 47 4.89 -15.27 -6.12
CA ILE A 47 6.21 -15.08 -6.71
C ILE A 47 6.67 -13.66 -6.37
N ALA A 48 7.86 -13.53 -5.82
CA ALA A 48 8.55 -12.27 -5.61
C ALA A 48 9.77 -12.19 -6.52
N SER A 49 10.01 -11.03 -7.11
CA SER A 49 11.25 -10.74 -7.82
C SER A 49 11.71 -9.31 -7.59
N GLY A 50 13.00 -9.09 -7.76
CA GLY A 50 13.60 -7.76 -7.67
C GLY A 50 15.11 -7.80 -7.68
N SER A 51 15.70 -6.81 -7.04
CA SER A 51 17.15 -6.58 -6.99
C SER A 51 17.74 -6.93 -5.63
N VAL A 52 19.03 -7.26 -5.62
CA VAL A 52 19.85 -7.44 -4.43
C VAL A 52 21.06 -6.55 -4.57
N SER A 53 21.29 -5.69 -3.58
CA SER A 53 22.52 -4.93 -3.44
C SER A 53 23.35 -5.50 -2.32
N VAL A 54 24.67 -5.54 -2.50
CA VAL A 54 25.63 -5.93 -1.47
C VAL A 54 26.19 -4.67 -0.84
N ASP A 55 26.13 -4.57 0.47
CA ASP A 55 26.80 -3.50 1.23
C ASP A 55 27.84 -4.12 2.15
N SER A 56 28.91 -3.38 2.43
CA SER A 56 29.94 -3.80 3.37
C SER A 56 30.05 -2.81 4.52
N TYR A 57 30.31 -3.34 5.72
CA TYR A 57 30.64 -2.51 6.86
C TYR A 57 31.77 -3.13 7.67
N ASP A 58 32.66 -2.26 8.13
CA ASP A 58 33.74 -2.63 9.03
C ASP A 58 33.15 -3.00 10.39
N THR A 59 33.47 -4.21 10.87
CA THR A 59 33.11 -4.64 12.21
C THR A 59 34.36 -5.03 13.00
N CYS A 60 34.29 -4.83 14.32
CA CYS A 60 35.29 -5.30 15.29
C CYS A 60 34.54 -6.18 16.28
N ASP A 61 34.99 -7.41 16.52
CA ASP A 61 34.42 -8.30 17.56
C ASP A 61 34.82 -7.88 18.99
N CYS A 62 34.99 -6.58 19.23
CA CYS A 62 35.75 -6.05 20.34
C CYS A 62 34.81 -5.23 21.24
N TYR A 63 34.11 -5.88 22.18
CA TYR A 63 33.40 -5.17 23.25
C TYR A 63 33.48 -5.91 24.61
N PRO A 64 33.87 -5.26 25.74
CA PRO A 64 34.33 -3.88 25.90
C PRO A 64 35.85 -3.79 26.17
N VAL A 65 36.56 -3.08 25.29
CA VAL A 65 37.88 -2.43 25.47
C VAL A 65 39.11 -3.35 25.67
N CYS A 66 40.00 -3.37 24.68
CA CYS A 66 41.42 -3.72 24.88
C CYS A 66 42.33 -2.94 23.91
N ASP A 67 43.47 -2.50 24.44
CA ASP A 67 44.48 -1.59 23.86
C ASP A 67 45.41 -2.22 22.78
N HIS A 68 45.12 -3.42 22.26
CA HIS A 68 45.93 -4.02 21.19
C HIS A 68 45.21 -5.18 20.49
N ASP A 69 45.49 -5.32 19.18
CA ASP A 69 45.09 -6.43 18.30
C ASP A 69 43.59 -6.62 18.06
N CYS A 70 42.92 -5.54 17.67
CA CYS A 70 41.60 -5.62 17.05
C CYS A 70 41.69 -6.18 15.62
N VAL A 71 41.17 -7.39 15.38
CA VAL A 71 40.98 -7.91 14.02
C VAL A 71 39.77 -7.21 13.42
N GLN A 72 40.02 -6.26 12.52
CA GLN A 72 38.98 -5.73 11.63
C GLN A 72 38.72 -6.76 10.54
N TYR A 73 37.45 -7.04 10.29
CA TYR A 73 37.06 -7.83 9.13
C TYR A 73 35.83 -7.22 8.49
N GLU A 74 35.78 -7.31 7.17
CA GLU A 74 34.69 -6.80 6.36
C GLU A 74 33.52 -7.80 6.42
N ARG A 75 32.32 -7.30 6.70
CA ARG A 75 31.08 -8.09 6.60
C ARG A 75 30.25 -7.59 5.44
N TYR A 76 29.88 -8.50 4.55
CA TYR A 76 28.94 -8.24 3.47
C TYR A 76 27.52 -8.61 3.89
N VAL A 77 26.57 -7.74 3.57
CA VAL A 77 25.14 -7.97 3.78
C VAL A 77 24.37 -7.71 2.51
N ASN A 78 23.53 -8.69 2.15
CA ASN A 78 22.63 -8.60 1.00
C ASN A 78 21.34 -7.89 1.41
N TYR A 79 21.01 -6.80 0.71
CA TYR A 79 19.74 -6.10 0.83
C TYR A 79 18.82 -6.49 -0.33
N TYR A 80 17.73 -7.17 -0.01
CA TYR A 80 16.74 -7.60 -0.99
C TYR A 80 15.67 -6.53 -1.17
N LYS A 81 15.54 -5.98 -2.38
CA LYS A 81 14.48 -5.04 -2.75
C LYS A 81 13.46 -5.75 -3.64
N ILE A 82 12.27 -6.01 -3.10
CA ILE A 82 11.14 -6.51 -3.89
C ILE A 82 10.65 -5.40 -4.82
N GLU A 83 10.50 -5.75 -6.10
CA GLU A 83 10.00 -4.86 -7.16
C GLU A 83 8.71 -5.41 -7.79
N TYR A 84 8.41 -6.70 -7.60
CA TYR A 84 7.23 -7.34 -8.15
C TYR A 84 6.73 -8.49 -7.26
N LEU A 85 5.39 -8.59 -7.12
CA LEU A 85 4.69 -9.69 -6.44
C LEU A 85 3.51 -10.18 -7.27
N ASN A 86 3.36 -11.50 -7.42
CA ASN A 86 2.21 -12.12 -8.08
C ASN A 86 1.76 -13.44 -7.42
N PRO A 87 0.51 -13.55 -6.93
CA PRO A 87 -0.47 -12.47 -6.81
C PRO A 87 0.06 -11.35 -5.90
N ALA A 88 -0.37 -10.13 -6.18
CA ALA A 88 -0.06 -8.99 -5.34
C ALA A 88 -0.67 -9.19 -3.95
N VAL A 89 0.05 -8.75 -2.92
CA VAL A 89 -0.47 -8.75 -1.55
C VAL A 89 -1.50 -7.64 -1.44
N ASN A 90 -2.69 -7.97 -0.95
CA ASN A 90 -3.67 -6.94 -0.59
C ASN A 90 -3.10 -6.12 0.57
N ILE A 91 -2.87 -4.82 0.33
CA ILE A 91 -2.29 -3.93 1.34
C ILE A 91 -3.33 -3.62 2.42
N ILE A 92 -4.59 -3.47 2.03
CA ILE A 92 -5.74 -3.33 2.93
C ILE A 92 -6.78 -4.41 2.62
N GLU A 93 -7.64 -4.71 3.59
CA GLU A 93 -8.68 -5.73 3.43
C GLU A 93 -9.78 -5.25 2.47
N ILE A 94 -10.06 -6.05 1.44
CA ILE A 94 -11.15 -5.76 0.50
C ILE A 94 -12.38 -6.59 0.87
N SER A 95 -13.32 -5.96 1.57
CA SER A 95 -14.60 -6.58 1.94
C SER A 95 -15.52 -6.77 0.72
N ASN A 96 -16.36 -7.81 0.77
CA ASN A 96 -17.37 -8.09 -0.25
C ASN A 96 -18.43 -6.99 -0.42
N ASN A 97 -18.66 -6.19 0.62
CA ASN A 97 -19.63 -5.08 0.60
C ASN A 97 -19.16 -3.87 -0.23
N ILE A 98 -17.88 -3.81 -0.62
CA ILE A 98 -17.35 -2.75 -1.46
C ILE A 98 -17.77 -3.02 -2.93
N PRO A 99 -18.25 -2.02 -3.69
CA PRO A 99 -18.57 -2.18 -5.11
C PRO A 99 -17.41 -2.71 -5.96
N ASN A 100 -17.71 -3.58 -6.93
CA ASN A 100 -16.67 -4.33 -7.67
C ASN A 100 -15.70 -3.43 -8.43
N ASP A 101 -16.16 -2.35 -9.04
CA ASP A 101 -15.29 -1.44 -9.81
C ASP A 101 -14.25 -0.76 -8.91
N ILE A 102 -14.64 -0.41 -7.68
CA ILE A 102 -13.70 0.08 -6.65
C ILE A 102 -12.70 -1.02 -6.28
N LYS A 103 -13.17 -2.25 -6.03
CA LYS A 103 -12.28 -3.39 -5.69
C LYS A 103 -11.23 -3.63 -6.77
N ILE A 104 -11.61 -3.52 -8.05
CA ILE A 104 -10.71 -3.71 -9.18
C ILE A 104 -9.59 -2.66 -9.15
N LEU A 105 -9.92 -1.37 -9.02
CA LEU A 105 -8.91 -0.32 -8.94
C LEU A 105 -7.98 -0.47 -7.73
N LEU A 106 -8.52 -0.87 -6.57
CA LEU A 106 -7.68 -1.13 -5.39
C LEU A 106 -6.69 -2.27 -5.64
N LYS A 107 -7.14 -3.39 -6.22
CA LYS A 107 -6.26 -4.52 -6.56
C LYS A 107 -5.20 -4.15 -7.59
N GLU A 108 -5.58 -3.39 -8.62
CA GLU A 108 -4.63 -2.85 -9.60
C GLU A 108 -3.60 -1.94 -8.92
N SER A 109 -4.03 -1.12 -7.96
CA SER A 109 -3.15 -0.28 -7.15
C SER A 109 -2.12 -1.12 -6.37
N PHE A 110 -2.57 -2.18 -5.67
CA PHE A 110 -1.68 -3.05 -4.90
C PHE A 110 -0.67 -3.81 -5.78
N PHE A 111 -1.09 -4.19 -6.99
CA PHE A 111 -0.21 -4.79 -7.97
C PHE A 111 0.90 -3.83 -8.43
N LEU A 112 0.56 -2.56 -8.63
CA LEU A 112 1.49 -1.52 -9.07
C LEU A 112 2.37 -0.96 -7.94
N PHE A 113 2.01 -1.17 -6.67
CA PHE A 113 2.69 -0.64 -5.50
C PHE A 113 4.23 -0.83 -5.52
N TRP A 114 4.69 -2.01 -5.96
CA TRP A 114 6.10 -2.38 -5.90
C TRP A 114 6.93 -1.81 -7.04
N CYS A 115 6.37 -1.72 -8.25
CA CYS A 115 7.10 -1.35 -9.46
C CYS A 115 6.81 0.07 -9.94
N SER A 116 5.67 0.67 -9.57
CA SER A 116 5.26 2.00 -10.01
C SER A 116 4.33 2.67 -9.00
N PRO A 117 4.87 3.23 -7.90
CA PRO A 117 4.09 3.96 -6.89
C PRO A 117 3.20 5.06 -7.49
N SER A 118 3.70 5.84 -8.45
CA SER A 118 2.89 6.89 -9.12
C SER A 118 1.70 6.32 -9.90
N SER A 119 1.85 5.14 -10.52
CA SER A 119 0.73 4.48 -11.19
C SER A 119 -0.25 3.90 -10.18
N ALA A 120 0.23 3.34 -9.07
CA ALA A 120 -0.61 2.87 -7.98
C ALA A 120 -1.42 4.01 -7.36
N ALA A 121 -0.81 5.17 -7.12
CA ALA A 121 -1.46 6.40 -6.68
C ALA A 121 -2.57 6.87 -7.63
N ASN A 122 -2.35 6.79 -8.94
CA ASN A 122 -3.38 7.08 -9.93
C ASN A 122 -4.59 6.14 -9.83
N LYS A 123 -4.37 4.86 -9.52
CA LYS A 123 -5.46 3.91 -9.26
C LYS A 123 -6.22 4.25 -7.98
N VAL A 124 -5.53 4.69 -6.92
CA VAL A 124 -6.19 5.21 -5.70
C VAL A 124 -7.07 6.42 -6.03
N ARG A 125 -6.58 7.37 -6.84
CA ARG A 125 -7.38 8.52 -7.27
C ARG A 125 -8.65 8.09 -8.02
N GLY A 126 -8.54 7.12 -8.93
CA GLY A 126 -9.70 6.56 -9.63
C GLY A 126 -10.68 5.88 -8.67
N ALA A 127 -10.17 5.17 -7.65
CA ALA A 127 -11.02 4.57 -6.62
C ALA A 127 -11.79 5.65 -5.82
N LEU A 128 -11.15 6.79 -5.50
CA LEU A 128 -11.84 7.92 -4.86
C LEU A 128 -12.94 8.50 -5.75
N GLU A 129 -12.72 8.62 -7.05
CA GLU A 129 -13.73 9.07 -8.01
C GLU A 129 -14.94 8.13 -8.04
N LEU A 130 -14.72 6.82 -8.07
CA LEU A 130 -15.80 5.83 -8.00
C LEU A 130 -16.52 5.84 -6.65
N ILE A 131 -15.81 6.06 -5.53
CA ILE A 131 -16.45 6.24 -4.22
C ILE A 131 -17.39 7.45 -4.26
N MET A 132 -16.99 8.56 -4.89
CA MET A 132 -17.87 9.71 -5.05
C MET A 132 -19.09 9.41 -5.93
N ASP A 133 -18.92 8.60 -6.98
CA ASP A 133 -20.03 8.14 -7.83
C ASP A 133 -21.02 7.29 -7.03
N GLU A 134 -20.52 6.34 -6.23
CA GLU A 134 -21.33 5.49 -5.34
C GLU A 134 -22.08 6.30 -4.27
N GLN A 135 -21.46 7.38 -3.79
CA GLN A 135 -22.10 8.33 -2.87
C GLN A 135 -23.02 9.34 -3.57
N LYS A 136 -23.26 9.17 -4.88
CA LYS A 136 -24.15 10.01 -5.71
C LYS A 136 -23.78 11.50 -5.64
N ILE A 137 -22.50 11.79 -5.56
CA ILE A 137 -22.00 13.16 -5.60
C ILE A 137 -21.91 13.58 -7.06
N ASP A 138 -22.65 14.62 -7.44
CA ASP A 138 -22.70 15.08 -8.83
C ASP A 138 -21.29 15.29 -9.40
N SER A 139 -21.06 14.80 -10.62
CA SER A 139 -19.82 15.03 -11.37
C SER A 139 -19.84 16.34 -12.15
N LYS A 140 -21.00 17.01 -12.21
CA LYS A 140 -21.21 18.25 -12.97
C LYS A 140 -22.07 19.24 -12.19
N LYS A 141 -21.84 20.53 -12.43
CA LYS A 141 -22.70 21.61 -11.94
C LYS A 141 -22.96 22.63 -13.03
N VAL A 142 -24.01 23.42 -12.85
CA VAL A 142 -24.36 24.54 -13.71
C VAL A 142 -23.86 25.83 -13.07
N ASN A 143 -23.15 26.66 -13.82
CA ASN A 143 -22.67 27.95 -13.33
C ASN A 143 -23.80 29.01 -13.36
N LYS A 144 -23.55 30.22 -12.84
CA LYS A 144 -24.56 31.31 -12.82
C LYS A 144 -25.03 31.75 -14.21
N LYS A 145 -24.31 31.38 -15.29
CA LYS A 145 -24.65 31.68 -16.68
C LYS A 145 -25.45 30.56 -17.35
N GLY A 146 -25.76 29.47 -16.63
CA GLY A 146 -26.48 28.33 -17.18
C GLY A 146 -25.59 27.30 -17.91
N GLU A 147 -24.27 27.45 -17.87
CA GLU A 147 -23.34 26.54 -18.54
C GLU A 147 -22.95 25.38 -17.60
N GLU A 148 -23.01 24.15 -18.13
CA GLU A 148 -22.57 22.95 -17.42
C GLU A 148 -21.04 22.84 -17.40
N TYR A 149 -20.47 22.50 -16.25
CA TYR A 149 -19.05 22.22 -16.11
C TYR A 149 -18.81 20.98 -15.23
N ILE A 150 -17.71 20.28 -15.50
CA ILE A 150 -17.30 19.09 -14.75
C ILE A 150 -16.66 19.53 -13.42
N LEU A 151 -17.08 18.92 -12.32
CA LEU A 151 -16.49 19.12 -11.02
C LEU A 151 -15.18 18.34 -10.90
N SER A 152 -14.15 19.01 -10.38
CA SER A 152 -12.91 18.33 -9.99
C SER A 152 -13.17 17.36 -8.83
N LEU A 153 -12.34 16.33 -8.68
CA LEU A 153 -12.40 15.43 -7.51
C LEU A 153 -12.36 16.22 -6.20
N HIS A 154 -11.53 17.26 -6.11
CA HIS A 154 -11.48 18.11 -4.92
C HIS A 154 -12.83 18.77 -4.61
N SER A 155 -13.50 19.31 -5.62
CA SER A 155 -14.84 19.91 -5.45
C SER A 155 -15.88 18.86 -5.04
N ARG A 156 -15.82 17.65 -5.64
CA ARG A 156 -16.70 16.54 -5.27
C ARG A 156 -16.49 16.11 -3.81
N LEU A 157 -15.25 16.02 -3.35
CA LEU A 157 -14.92 15.71 -1.95
C LEU A 157 -15.49 16.76 -0.98
N ILE A 158 -15.44 18.06 -1.32
CA ILE A 158 -16.04 19.11 -0.50
C ILE A 158 -17.57 18.93 -0.42
N GLU A 159 -18.23 18.62 -1.53
CA GLU A 159 -19.67 18.39 -1.55
C GLU A 159 -20.06 17.12 -0.78
N PHE A 160 -19.25 16.06 -0.87
CA PHE A 160 -19.40 14.86 -0.06
C PHE A 160 -19.44 15.16 1.44
N GLY A 161 -18.61 16.10 1.92
CA GLY A 161 -18.62 16.50 3.33
C GLY A 161 -19.95 17.12 3.79
N LYS A 162 -20.75 17.67 2.86
CA LYS A 162 -21.99 18.39 3.16
C LYS A 162 -23.23 17.52 3.09
N VAL A 163 -23.16 16.35 2.45
CA VAL A 163 -24.33 15.47 2.32
C VAL A 163 -24.74 14.89 3.68
N HIS A 164 -25.98 14.39 3.76
CA HIS A 164 -26.53 13.77 4.97
C HIS A 164 -26.37 14.62 6.25
N GLY A 165 -26.49 15.95 6.14
CA GLY A 165 -26.38 16.85 7.28
C GLY A 165 -24.98 16.95 7.87
N GLY A 166 -23.94 16.77 7.06
CA GLY A 166 -22.55 16.87 7.53
C GLY A 166 -21.96 15.55 8.06
N LYS A 167 -22.66 14.42 7.89
CA LYS A 167 -22.20 13.09 8.37
C LYS A 167 -20.76 12.77 7.96
N TYR A 168 -20.35 13.22 6.77
CA TYR A 168 -19.06 12.90 6.18
C TYR A 168 -18.07 14.07 6.16
N GLU A 169 -18.30 15.13 6.95
CA GLU A 169 -17.44 16.31 6.96
C GLU A 169 -15.98 15.97 7.29
N GLU A 170 -15.75 15.14 8.32
CA GLU A 170 -14.40 14.72 8.70
C GLU A 170 -13.75 13.82 7.64
N LEU A 171 -14.51 12.90 7.05
CA LEU A 171 -13.99 12.05 5.97
C LEU A 171 -13.63 12.86 4.72
N SER A 172 -14.39 13.91 4.42
CA SER A 172 -14.07 14.86 3.34
C SER A 172 -12.70 15.52 3.57
N LYS A 173 -12.44 16.04 4.78
CA LYS A 173 -11.15 16.66 5.13
C LYS A 173 -9.98 15.68 4.98
N ILE A 174 -10.17 14.46 5.48
CA ILE A 174 -9.19 13.37 5.41
C ILE A 174 -8.89 12.99 3.94
N LEU A 175 -9.93 12.78 3.13
CA LEU A 175 -9.79 12.44 1.71
C LEU A 175 -9.14 13.55 0.87
N ILE A 176 -9.40 14.82 1.22
CA ILE A 176 -8.70 15.96 0.61
C ILE A 176 -7.20 15.87 0.90
N GLY A 177 -6.80 15.45 2.09
CA GLY A 177 -5.41 15.17 2.46
C GLY A 177 -4.74 14.16 1.52
N ILE A 178 -5.36 12.99 1.32
CA ILE A 178 -4.88 11.98 0.35
C ILE A 178 -4.73 12.60 -1.04
N LYS A 179 -5.73 13.36 -1.51
CA LYS A 179 -5.68 13.99 -2.84
C LYS A 179 -4.48 14.94 -2.99
N TRP A 180 -4.06 15.64 -1.93
CA TRP A 180 -2.86 16.48 -2.00
C TRP A 180 -1.58 15.65 -2.16
N LEU A 181 -1.47 14.55 -1.43
CA LEU A 181 -0.36 13.59 -1.56
C LEU A 181 -0.26 13.05 -3.00
N LEU A 182 -1.38 12.54 -3.53
CA LEU A 182 -1.42 11.96 -4.88
C LEU A 182 -1.09 13.00 -5.98
N ASN A 183 -1.47 14.26 -5.76
CA ASN A 183 -1.14 15.35 -6.68
C ASN A 183 0.34 15.77 -6.61
N ALA A 184 0.94 15.81 -5.42
CA ALA A 184 2.34 16.20 -5.24
C ALA A 184 3.28 15.24 -5.98
N GLY A 185 2.96 13.95 -5.90
CA GLY A 185 3.65 12.87 -6.57
C GLY A 185 3.63 12.85 -8.09
N SER A 186 2.72 13.60 -8.71
CA SER A 186 2.63 13.70 -10.17
C SER A 186 3.53 14.79 -10.74
N HIS A 187 4.06 15.70 -9.91
CA HIS A 187 4.70 16.94 -10.37
C HIS A 187 6.01 17.35 -9.68
N LYS A 188 6.28 16.93 -8.43
CA LYS A 188 7.40 17.48 -7.63
C LYS A 188 8.37 16.47 -7.02
N GLY A 189 8.15 15.18 -7.23
CA GLY A 189 9.00 14.08 -6.75
C GLY A 189 8.31 12.74 -6.99
N GLU A 190 9.05 11.64 -6.95
CA GLU A 190 8.45 10.30 -6.93
C GLU A 190 7.67 10.12 -5.61
N ILE A 191 6.41 9.69 -5.68
CA ILE A 191 5.71 9.15 -4.50
C ILE A 191 6.51 7.93 -4.06
N ASP A 192 6.95 7.89 -2.81
CA ASP A 192 7.59 6.68 -2.32
C ASP A 192 6.54 5.68 -1.80
N ARG A 193 7.01 4.51 -1.37
CA ARG A 193 6.10 3.46 -0.91
C ARG A 193 5.49 3.77 0.46
N GLU A 194 6.16 4.58 1.29
CA GLU A 194 5.72 4.91 2.64
C GLU A 194 4.53 5.88 2.57
N ASP A 195 4.66 6.92 1.74
CA ASP A 195 3.56 7.83 1.40
C ASP A 195 2.31 7.06 0.95
N LEU A 196 2.50 6.06 0.10
CA LEU A 196 1.39 5.29 -0.46
C LEU A 196 0.75 4.36 0.58
N LEU A 197 1.52 3.82 1.53
CA LEU A 197 1.00 3.05 2.66
C LEU A 197 0.10 3.93 3.54
N ASP A 198 0.52 5.14 3.87
CA ASP A 198 -0.29 6.11 4.61
C ASP A 198 -1.61 6.39 3.87
N ALA A 199 -1.56 6.55 2.54
CA ALA A 199 -2.76 6.75 1.74
C ALA A 199 -3.71 5.55 1.80
N TYR A 200 -3.19 4.32 1.81
CA TYR A 200 -4.02 3.12 1.92
C TYR A 200 -4.65 2.97 3.31
N ASP A 201 -3.93 3.29 4.38
CA ASP A 201 -4.47 3.22 5.75
C ASP A 201 -5.64 4.19 5.91
N VAL A 202 -5.48 5.41 5.40
CA VAL A 202 -6.56 6.39 5.39
C VAL A 202 -7.74 5.90 4.53
N LEU A 203 -7.47 5.34 3.35
CA LEU A 203 -8.51 4.81 2.46
C LEU A 203 -9.27 3.63 3.08
N ASN A 204 -8.57 2.75 3.81
CA ASN A 204 -9.17 1.64 4.54
C ASN A 204 -10.20 2.12 5.55
N HIS A 205 -9.87 3.17 6.30
CA HIS A 205 -10.81 3.80 7.22
C HIS A 205 -12.04 4.35 6.48
N VAL A 206 -11.85 5.08 5.38
CA VAL A 206 -12.97 5.64 4.59
C VAL A 206 -13.87 4.55 4.02
N LEU A 207 -13.30 3.48 3.45
CA LEU A 207 -14.06 2.34 2.94
C LEU A 207 -14.89 1.69 4.04
N PHE A 208 -14.32 1.55 5.23
CA PHE A 208 -15.04 1.05 6.39
C PHE A 208 -16.24 1.94 6.77
N GLU A 209 -16.03 3.25 6.88
CA GLU A 209 -17.08 4.21 7.24
C GLU A 209 -18.25 4.22 6.25
N ILE A 210 -17.94 4.14 4.96
CA ILE A 210 -18.93 4.27 3.89
C ILE A 210 -19.66 2.96 3.64
N PHE A 211 -18.95 1.82 3.57
CA PHE A 211 -19.52 0.56 3.10
C PHE A 211 -19.73 -0.50 4.20
N LEU A 212 -19.04 -0.40 5.34
CA LEU A 212 -19.01 -1.49 6.33
C LEU A 212 -19.67 -1.12 7.66
N ARG A 213 -19.60 0.15 8.07
CA ARG A 213 -20.01 0.61 9.40
C ARG A 213 -21.45 0.23 9.76
N GLU A 214 -22.41 0.39 8.84
CA GLU A 214 -23.81 0.03 9.13
C GLU A 214 -24.00 -1.47 9.27
N ASN A 215 -23.34 -2.29 8.43
CA ASN A 215 -23.38 -3.76 8.56
C ASN A 215 -22.78 -4.21 9.91
N GLN A 216 -21.64 -3.63 10.30
CA GLN A 216 -21.03 -3.93 11.59
C GLN A 216 -21.96 -3.57 12.77
N LYS A 217 -22.65 -2.42 12.70
CA LYS A 217 -23.63 -2.03 13.73
C LYS A 217 -24.77 -3.05 13.83
N LEU A 218 -25.29 -3.53 12.70
CA LEU A 218 -26.34 -4.54 12.66
C LEU A 218 -25.87 -5.86 13.29
N ASP A 219 -24.67 -6.34 12.93
CA ASP A 219 -24.09 -7.57 13.50
C ASP A 219 -23.94 -7.47 15.02
N VAL A 220 -23.45 -6.33 15.52
CA VAL A 220 -23.29 -6.08 16.96
C VAL A 220 -24.65 -6.00 17.67
N ALA A 221 -25.65 -5.37 17.05
CA ALA A 221 -27.00 -5.31 17.59
C ALA A 221 -27.63 -6.71 17.69
N ASP A 222 -27.44 -7.56 16.67
CA ASP A 222 -27.91 -8.93 16.66
C ASP A 222 -27.24 -9.79 17.74
N LEU A 223 -25.93 -9.64 17.92
CA LEU A 223 -25.21 -10.28 19.02
C LEU A 223 -25.76 -9.84 20.38
N SER A 224 -26.01 -8.54 20.57
CA SER A 224 -26.61 -8.00 21.79
C SER A 224 -28.00 -8.58 22.04
N ASN A 225 -28.84 -8.68 21.01
CA ASN A 225 -30.17 -9.29 21.13
C ASN A 225 -30.10 -10.79 21.44
N LYS A 226 -29.16 -11.53 20.83
CA LYS A 226 -28.92 -12.94 21.18
C LYS A 226 -28.52 -13.10 22.64
N LEU A 227 -27.64 -12.24 23.14
CA LEU A 227 -27.25 -12.23 24.56
C LEU A 227 -28.44 -11.90 25.47
N LYS A 228 -29.23 -10.87 25.14
CA LYS A 228 -30.47 -10.54 25.87
C LYS A 228 -31.42 -11.72 25.90
N ASN A 229 -31.72 -12.37 24.77
CA ASN A 229 -32.64 -13.50 24.77
C ASN A 229 -32.11 -14.73 25.53
N LYS A 230 -30.79 -14.93 25.55
CA LYS A 230 -30.15 -16.05 26.26
C LYS A 230 -30.13 -15.85 27.78
N PHE A 231 -29.92 -14.62 28.24
CA PHE A 231 -29.73 -14.30 29.66
C PHE A 231 -30.92 -13.58 30.31
N SER A 232 -31.88 -13.10 29.53
CA SER A 232 -33.21 -12.72 30.01
C SER A 232 -34.02 -13.99 30.20
N ILE A 233 -33.81 -14.69 31.33
CA ILE A 233 -34.77 -15.66 31.85
C ILE A 233 -35.63 -14.96 32.91
N ARG A 234 -36.93 -15.28 32.85
CA ARG A 234 -38.02 -14.94 33.78
C ARG A 234 -37.65 -15.02 35.25
#